data_AF-A0A0G1QXS7-F1
#
_entry.id   AF-A0A0G1QXS7-F1
#
_cell.length_a   1.000
_cell.length_b   1.000
_cell.length_c   1.000
_cell.angle_alpha   90.00
_cell.angle_beta   90.00
_cell.angle_gamma   90.00
#
_symmetry.space_group_name_H-M   'P 1'
#
loop_
_entity.id
_entity.type
_entity.pdbx_description
1 polymer ?
#
loop_
_entity_poly.entity_id
_entity_poly.type
_entity_poly.pdbx_seq_one_letter_code
_entity_poly.pdbx_strand_id
1 'polypeptide(L)'
;MAQLFGEKDTEQFLAHRVKLVTRRARAQIPIILPSDVAKLTRHFLKHKVTGKTGRKDRIAIINKLIFWSTDQEINKENVDSYSTRSAIIQTLLNVIFHNSLYEESELILNSLQSIVFSRVTYIGHKGEPSPVVHDVILSAVSQLLVRHFSEIVRLRDQRIDKLTTIQLIKELNKSKGGTGSLAFSGEIGHKHDEYRHKFPLSPRHVFLLYRILEHYTFSAWPDSREKALSVVNNLESQLKTSLKSLIIKTKDE
;
A
#
# COMPACT_ATOMS: atom_id res chain seq x y z
N MET A 1 -45.85 -27.26 -27.77
CA MET A 1 -44.41 -26.99 -28.04
C MET A 1 -43.73 -28.17 -28.74
N ALA A 2 -43.88 -29.41 -28.26
CA ALA A 2 -43.32 -30.61 -28.92
C ALA A 2 -43.92 -30.95 -30.31
N GLN A 3 -45.10 -30.41 -30.65
CA GLN A 3 -45.71 -30.58 -31.99
C GLN A 3 -45.25 -29.54 -33.03
N LEU A 4 -44.50 -28.51 -32.63
CA LEU A 4 -44.02 -27.43 -33.53
C LEU A 4 -42.50 -27.40 -33.68
N PHE A 5 -41.77 -27.97 -32.72
CA PHE A 5 -40.33 -28.23 -32.78
C PHE A 5 -40.11 -29.65 -32.29
N GLY A 6 -39.23 -30.42 -32.94
CA GLY A 6 -38.96 -31.81 -32.55
C GLY A 6 -38.59 -31.93 -31.06
N GLU A 7 -38.81 -33.10 -30.47
CA GLU A 7 -38.58 -33.32 -29.02
C GLU A 7 -37.18 -32.88 -28.56
N LYS A 8 -36.15 -33.15 -29.38
CA LYS A 8 -34.76 -32.73 -29.11
C LYS A 8 -34.58 -31.21 -29.06
N ASP A 9 -35.23 -30.47 -29.96
CA ASP A 9 -35.13 -29.01 -30.00
C ASP A 9 -35.87 -28.39 -28.81
N THR A 10 -36.96 -29.03 -28.38
CA THR A 10 -37.72 -28.63 -27.19
C THR A 10 -36.90 -28.84 -25.92
N GLU A 11 -36.19 -29.97 -25.80
CA GLU A 11 -35.26 -30.23 -24.70
C GLU A 11 -34.10 -29.24 -24.65
N GLN A 12 -33.48 -28.93 -25.80
CA GLN A 12 -32.40 -27.94 -25.87
C GLN A 12 -32.89 -26.54 -25.50
N PHE A 13 -34.08 -26.16 -25.96
CA PHE A 13 -34.68 -24.87 -25.62
C PHE A 13 -35.01 -24.76 -24.13
N LEU A 14 -35.58 -25.82 -23.54
CA LEU A 14 -35.88 -25.87 -22.10
C LEU A 14 -34.61 -25.84 -21.26
N ALA A 15 -33.58 -26.61 -21.62
CA ALA A 15 -32.28 -26.58 -20.97
C ALA A 15 -31.61 -25.20 -21.08
N HIS A 16 -31.74 -24.53 -22.22
CA HIS A 16 -31.28 -23.16 -22.42
C HIS A 16 -32.06 -22.16 -21.55
N ARG A 17 -33.38 -22.30 -21.44
CA ARG A 17 -34.21 -21.47 -20.55
C ARG A 17 -33.87 -21.67 -19.08
N VAL A 18 -33.66 -22.90 -18.64
CA VAL A 18 -33.21 -23.21 -17.26
C VAL A 18 -31.83 -22.62 -17.00
N LYS A 19 -30.91 -22.70 -17.97
CA LYS A 19 -29.60 -22.02 -17.90
C LYS A 19 -29.74 -20.49 -17.81
N LEU A 20 -30.69 -19.88 -18.53
CA LEU A 20 -30.94 -18.44 -18.46
C LEU A 20 -31.53 -18.02 -17.12
N VAL A 21 -32.49 -18.78 -16.57
CA VAL A 21 -33.11 -18.50 -15.27
C VAL A 21 -32.10 -18.66 -14.14
N THR A 22 -31.29 -19.72 -14.16
CA THR A 22 -30.20 -19.92 -13.19
C THR A 22 -29.12 -18.85 -13.30
N ARG A 23 -28.79 -18.38 -14.50
CA ARG A 23 -27.88 -17.22 -14.68
C ARG A 23 -28.47 -15.92 -14.16
N ARG A 24 -29.78 -15.67 -14.34
CA ARG A 24 -30.47 -14.48 -13.81
C ARG A 24 -30.64 -14.49 -12.29
N ALA A 25 -30.67 -15.67 -11.67
CA ALA A 25 -30.75 -15.83 -10.22
C ALA A 25 -29.41 -15.66 -9.49
N ARG A 26 -28.27 -15.62 -10.21
CA ARG A 26 -26.97 -15.30 -9.60
C ARG A 26 -26.93 -13.82 -9.26
N ALA A 27 -26.47 -13.51 -8.05
CA ALA A 27 -26.23 -12.12 -7.65
C ALA A 27 -25.30 -11.47 -8.68
N GLN A 28 -25.71 -10.33 -9.23
CA GLN A 28 -24.87 -9.59 -10.18
C GLN A 28 -23.61 -9.13 -9.45
N ILE A 29 -22.46 -9.45 -10.03
CA ILE A 29 -21.16 -8.97 -9.56
C ILE A 29 -21.15 -7.44 -9.70
N PRO A 30 -20.79 -6.69 -8.65
CA PRO A 30 -20.86 -5.23 -8.70
C PRO A 30 -19.81 -4.67 -9.66
N ILE A 31 -20.24 -3.78 -10.56
CA ILE A 31 -19.34 -2.95 -11.36
C ILE A 31 -18.90 -1.77 -10.50
N ILE A 32 -17.60 -1.63 -10.30
CA ILE A 32 -17.02 -0.60 -9.43
C ILE A 32 -16.33 0.42 -10.32
N LEU A 33 -16.65 1.69 -10.13
CA LEU A 33 -16.01 2.77 -10.90
C LEU A 33 -14.98 3.51 -10.03
N PRO A 34 -13.99 4.20 -10.65
CA PRO A 34 -13.08 5.07 -9.91
C PRO A 34 -13.80 6.14 -9.07
N SER A 35 -15.00 6.57 -9.51
CA SER A 35 -15.84 7.50 -8.76
C SER A 35 -16.32 6.94 -7.42
N ASP A 36 -16.52 5.62 -7.31
CA ASP A 36 -16.95 4.96 -6.08
C ASP A 36 -15.80 4.86 -5.08
N VAL A 37 -14.58 4.65 -5.57
CA VAL A 37 -13.34 4.77 -4.78
C VAL A 37 -13.21 6.19 -4.22
N ALA A 38 -13.45 7.20 -5.04
CA ALA A 38 -13.41 8.60 -4.61
C ALA A 38 -14.47 8.91 -3.54
N LYS A 39 -15.69 8.37 -3.66
CA LYS A 39 -16.73 8.50 -2.62
C LYS A 39 -16.24 7.90 -1.30
N LEU A 40 -15.76 6.65 -1.31
CA LEU A 40 -15.23 5.99 -0.11
C LEU A 40 -14.07 6.76 0.53
N THR A 41 -13.19 7.33 -0.28
CA THR A 41 -12.08 8.18 0.17
C THR A 41 -12.60 9.41 0.92
N ARG A 42 -13.57 10.12 0.35
CA ARG A 42 -14.19 11.28 1.01
C ARG A 42 -14.89 10.88 2.29
N HIS A 43 -15.55 9.72 2.33
CA HIS A 43 -16.15 9.21 3.56
C HIS A 43 -15.08 8.93 4.63
N PHE A 44 -13.99 8.25 4.28
CA PHE A 44 -12.89 7.96 5.19
C PHE A 44 -12.33 9.24 5.85
N LEU A 45 -12.12 10.29 5.06
CA LEU A 45 -11.62 11.58 5.55
C LEU A 45 -12.62 12.34 6.43
N LYS A 46 -13.93 12.10 6.26
CA LYS A 46 -14.98 12.73 7.07
C LYS A 46 -15.19 12.07 8.44
N HIS A 47 -14.87 10.79 8.60
CA HIS A 47 -15.06 10.09 9.87
C HIS A 47 -14.07 10.59 10.94
N LYS A 48 -14.60 11.02 12.09
CA LYS A 48 -13.80 11.43 13.25
C LYS A 48 -13.10 10.24 13.89
N VAL A 49 -11.80 10.36 14.11
CA VAL A 49 -10.94 9.31 14.67
C VAL A 49 -11.10 9.14 16.20
N THR A 50 -11.69 10.13 16.86
CA THR A 50 -11.91 10.14 18.32
C THR A 50 -13.02 9.19 18.79
N GLY A 51 -13.89 8.71 17.91
CA GLY A 51 -15.00 7.81 18.26
C GLY A 51 -14.74 6.35 17.87
N LYS A 52 -15.18 5.40 18.71
CA LYS A 52 -15.10 3.94 18.43
C LYS A 52 -15.83 3.56 17.12
N THR A 53 -16.96 4.21 16.83
CA THR A 53 -17.74 4.00 15.59
C THR A 53 -16.97 4.49 14.37
N GLY A 54 -16.41 5.71 14.41
CA GLY A 54 -15.62 6.27 13.32
C GLY A 54 -14.40 5.43 12.97
N ARG A 55 -13.71 4.85 13.96
CA ARG A 55 -12.58 3.92 13.72
C ARG A 55 -13.04 2.64 13.00
N LYS A 56 -14.17 2.04 13.42
CA LYS A 56 -14.72 0.86 12.77
C LYS A 56 -15.13 1.13 11.32
N ASP A 57 -15.75 2.28 11.06
CA ASP A 57 -16.17 2.67 9.72
C ASP A 57 -14.97 2.85 8.79
N ARG A 58 -13.89 3.47 9.29
CA ARG A 58 -12.64 3.65 8.54
C ARG A 58 -11.97 2.32 8.19
N ILE A 59 -11.89 1.39 9.15
CA ILE A 59 -11.40 0.03 8.91
C ILE A 59 -12.28 -0.70 7.90
N ALA A 60 -13.61 -0.57 7.99
CA ALA A 60 -14.53 -1.17 7.02
C ALA A 60 -14.32 -0.63 5.60
N ILE A 61 -14.05 0.67 5.46
CA ILE A 61 -13.69 1.29 4.16
C ILE A 61 -12.39 0.70 3.62
N ILE A 62 -11.34 0.60 4.44
CA ILE A 62 -10.05 0.00 4.03
C ILE A 62 -10.25 -1.44 3.57
N ASN A 63 -10.94 -2.27 4.37
CA ASN A 63 -11.23 -3.67 4.01
C ASN A 63 -12.04 -3.78 2.72
N LYS A 64 -13.01 -2.89 2.51
CA LYS A 64 -13.82 -2.87 1.28
C LYS A 64 -12.97 -2.55 0.05
N LEU A 65 -12.09 -1.57 0.15
CA LEU A 65 -11.15 -1.22 -0.92
C LEU A 65 -10.17 -2.36 -1.22
N ILE A 66 -9.62 -3.00 -0.17
CA ILE A 66 -8.76 -4.19 -0.32
C ILE A 66 -9.53 -5.30 -1.04
N PHE A 67 -10.72 -5.65 -0.56
CA PHE A 67 -11.58 -6.67 -1.16
C PHE A 67 -11.81 -6.41 -2.65
N TRP A 68 -12.20 -5.18 -3.01
CA TRP A 68 -12.41 -4.77 -4.41
C TRP A 68 -11.16 -4.91 -5.28
N SER A 69 -9.96 -4.70 -4.72
CA SER A 69 -8.70 -4.84 -5.46
C SER A 69 -8.21 -6.29 -5.60
N THR A 70 -8.66 -7.20 -4.74
CA THR A 70 -8.18 -8.59 -4.70
C THR A 70 -9.17 -9.59 -5.30
N ASP A 71 -10.46 -9.27 -5.33
CA ASP A 71 -11.50 -10.18 -5.79
C ASP A 71 -11.42 -10.46 -7.30
N GLN A 72 -11.38 -11.73 -7.69
CA GLN A 72 -11.19 -12.10 -9.09
C GLN A 72 -12.46 -11.92 -9.92
N GLU A 73 -13.64 -12.08 -9.33
CA GLU A 73 -14.91 -12.00 -10.07
C GLU A 73 -15.21 -10.55 -10.43
N ILE A 74 -15.07 -9.64 -9.45
CA ILE A 74 -15.20 -8.19 -9.64
C ILE A 74 -14.24 -7.70 -10.72
N ASN A 75 -12.99 -8.18 -10.73
CA ASN A 75 -11.99 -7.73 -11.68
C ASN A 75 -12.15 -8.32 -13.08
N LYS A 76 -12.85 -9.46 -13.24
CA LYS A 76 -13.17 -10.05 -14.55
C LYS A 76 -14.32 -9.35 -15.24
N GLU A 77 -15.38 -9.04 -14.49
CA GLU A 77 -16.60 -8.46 -15.03
C GLU A 77 -16.49 -6.95 -15.29
N ASN A 78 -15.52 -6.28 -14.70
CA ASN A 78 -15.32 -4.84 -14.86
C ASN A 78 -14.33 -4.52 -15.99
N VAL A 79 -14.83 -3.95 -17.09
CA VAL A 79 -14.02 -3.51 -18.23
C VAL A 79 -12.97 -2.47 -17.83
N ASP A 80 -13.31 -1.59 -16.88
CA ASP A 80 -12.42 -0.55 -16.32
C ASP A 80 -11.73 -1.01 -15.03
N SER A 81 -11.57 -2.33 -14.84
CA SER A 81 -10.94 -2.92 -13.65
C SER A 81 -9.53 -2.35 -13.41
N TYR A 82 -8.72 -2.15 -14.46
CA TYR A 82 -7.38 -1.59 -14.31
C TYR A 82 -7.40 -0.15 -13.77
N SER A 83 -8.29 0.71 -14.30
CA SER A 83 -8.44 2.11 -13.87
C SER A 83 -8.92 2.17 -12.41
N THR A 84 -9.90 1.33 -12.07
CA THR A 84 -10.44 1.22 -10.72
C THR A 84 -9.40 0.70 -9.73
N ARG A 85 -8.64 -0.34 -10.08
CA ARG A 85 -7.57 -0.88 -9.24
C ARG A 85 -6.43 0.13 -9.06
N SER A 86 -6.03 0.83 -10.11
CA SER A 86 -5.06 1.93 -10.00
C SER A 86 -5.56 3.01 -9.05
N ALA A 87 -6.84 3.40 -9.13
CA ALA A 87 -7.44 4.35 -8.20
C ALA A 87 -7.46 3.84 -6.75
N ILE A 88 -7.78 2.55 -6.54
CA ILE A 88 -7.76 1.93 -5.21
C ILE A 88 -6.34 1.95 -4.64
N ILE A 89 -5.34 1.52 -5.40
CA ILE A 89 -3.94 1.44 -4.95
C ILE A 89 -3.41 2.83 -4.60
N GLN A 90 -3.64 3.80 -5.49
CA GLN A 90 -3.25 5.19 -5.26
C GLN A 90 -3.97 5.76 -4.02
N THR A 91 -5.24 5.43 -3.83
CA THR A 91 -6.00 5.88 -2.67
C THR A 91 -5.47 5.24 -1.37
N LEU A 92 -5.29 3.92 -1.36
CA LEU A 92 -4.86 3.16 -0.19
C LEU A 92 -3.45 3.54 0.24
N LEU A 93 -2.47 3.53 -0.66
CA LEU A 93 -1.05 3.76 -0.35
C LEU A 93 -0.66 5.23 -0.30
N ASN A 94 -1.54 6.15 -0.70
CA ASN A 94 -1.30 7.58 -0.62
C ASN A 94 -2.31 8.26 0.30
N VAL A 95 -3.52 8.61 -0.18
CA VAL A 95 -4.44 9.49 0.56
C VAL A 95 -4.85 8.87 1.90
N ILE A 96 -5.27 7.62 1.91
CA ILE A 96 -5.67 6.89 3.11
C ILE A 96 -4.44 6.61 3.97
N PHE A 97 -3.36 6.07 3.40
CA PHE A 97 -2.14 5.76 4.16
C PHE A 97 -1.58 6.97 4.91
N HIS A 98 -1.60 8.18 4.33
CA HIS A 98 -1.10 9.37 5.04
C HIS A 98 -2.03 9.84 6.14
N ASN A 99 -3.35 9.66 5.99
CA ASN A 99 -4.36 10.07 6.96
C ASN A 99 -4.81 8.95 7.91
N SER A 100 -4.18 7.78 7.85
CA SER A 100 -4.52 6.61 8.67
C SER A 100 -3.99 6.68 10.10
N LEU A 101 -4.49 5.84 10.99
CA LEU A 101 -3.81 5.47 12.25
C LEU A 101 -2.77 4.37 12.00
N TYR A 102 -1.96 4.05 13.01
CA TYR A 102 -0.96 2.97 12.95
C TYR A 102 -1.60 1.62 12.57
N GLU A 103 -2.66 1.21 13.27
CA GLU A 103 -3.38 -0.06 13.01
C GLU A 103 -3.98 -0.11 11.58
N GLU A 104 -4.44 1.03 11.07
CA GLU A 104 -4.97 1.15 9.73
C GLU A 104 -3.85 1.06 8.68
N SER A 105 -2.67 1.67 8.92
CA SER A 105 -1.51 1.53 8.03
C SER A 105 -0.96 0.10 8.01
N GLU A 106 -0.95 -0.58 9.16
CA GLU A 106 -0.57 -1.99 9.26
C GLU A 106 -1.47 -2.86 8.39
N LEU A 107 -2.80 -2.67 8.48
CA LEU A 107 -3.78 -3.39 7.67
C LEU A 107 -3.53 -3.20 6.16
N ILE A 108 -3.23 -1.98 5.73
CA ILE A 108 -2.92 -1.65 4.34
C ILE A 108 -1.65 -2.36 3.88
N LEU A 109 -0.56 -2.27 4.65
CA LEU A 109 0.74 -2.86 4.30
C LEU A 109 0.70 -4.39 4.31
N ASN A 110 0.00 -5.00 5.27
CA ASN A 110 -0.17 -6.46 5.34
C ASN A 110 -0.97 -7.00 4.14
N SER A 111 -1.89 -6.20 3.60
CA SER A 111 -2.69 -6.57 2.44
C SER A 111 -1.98 -6.28 1.11
N LEU A 112 -0.84 -5.57 1.12
CA LEU A 112 -0.17 -5.16 -0.11
C LEU A 112 0.28 -6.36 -0.96
N GLN A 113 0.73 -7.44 -0.33
CA GLN A 113 1.15 -8.64 -1.05
C GLN A 113 0.01 -9.23 -1.89
N SER A 114 -1.21 -9.34 -1.33
CA SER A 114 -2.35 -9.88 -2.06
C SER A 114 -2.80 -8.95 -3.19
N ILE A 115 -2.71 -7.63 -2.99
CA ILE A 115 -3.03 -6.62 -4.01
C ILE A 115 -2.04 -6.67 -5.20
N VAL A 116 -0.75 -6.83 -4.92
CA VAL A 116 0.30 -6.89 -5.95
C VAL A 116 0.20 -8.17 -6.77
N PHE A 117 -0.08 -9.31 -6.13
CA PHE A 117 -0.11 -10.60 -6.79
C PHE A 117 -1.50 -11.04 -7.28
N SER A 118 -2.55 -10.23 -7.13
CA SER A 118 -3.86 -10.52 -7.72
C SER A 118 -3.77 -10.35 -9.25
N ARG A 119 -3.61 -11.48 -9.96
CA ARG A 119 -3.26 -11.57 -11.38
C ARG A 119 -4.34 -11.14 -12.38
N VAL A 120 -5.56 -10.87 -11.91
CA VAL A 120 -6.70 -10.68 -12.79
C VAL A 120 -7.03 -9.20 -12.89
N THR A 121 -6.64 -8.57 -14.00
CA THR A 121 -7.11 -7.26 -14.44
C THR A 121 -7.49 -7.38 -15.88
N TYR A 122 -8.65 -6.85 -16.28
CA TYR A 122 -8.97 -6.82 -17.70
C TYR A 122 -8.19 -5.69 -18.38
N ILE A 123 -7.18 -6.05 -19.17
CA ILE A 123 -6.78 -5.30 -20.36
C ILE A 123 -6.86 -6.28 -21.53
N GLY A 124 -7.78 -6.02 -22.47
CA GLY A 124 -8.00 -6.90 -23.62
C GLY A 124 -8.59 -8.29 -23.26
N HIS A 125 -8.78 -9.12 -24.29
CA HIS A 125 -9.58 -10.36 -24.22
C HIS A 125 -9.10 -11.47 -23.24
N LYS A 126 -7.98 -11.30 -22.53
CA LYS A 126 -7.34 -12.37 -21.74
C LYS A 126 -7.06 -12.07 -20.26
N GLY A 127 -7.54 -10.95 -19.71
CA GLY A 127 -7.37 -10.68 -18.27
C GLY A 127 -5.91 -10.50 -17.85
N GLU A 128 -5.09 -9.94 -18.74
CA GLU A 128 -3.65 -9.77 -18.53
C GLU A 128 -3.35 -8.68 -17.48
N PRO A 129 -2.26 -8.83 -16.70
CA PRO A 129 -1.83 -7.82 -15.75
C PRO A 129 -1.58 -6.48 -16.45
N SER A 130 -2.26 -5.43 -15.99
CA SER A 130 -2.13 -4.10 -16.59
C SER A 130 -0.79 -3.46 -16.23
N PRO A 131 0.05 -3.04 -17.21
CA PRO A 131 1.28 -2.29 -16.92
C PRO A 131 0.98 -0.99 -16.16
N VAL A 132 -0.17 -0.37 -16.40
CA VAL A 132 -0.63 0.83 -15.69
C VAL A 132 -0.78 0.58 -14.18
N VAL A 133 -1.34 -0.57 -13.80
CA VAL A 133 -1.51 -0.95 -12.38
C VAL A 133 -0.15 -1.19 -11.73
N HIS A 134 0.77 -1.84 -12.45
CA HIS A 134 2.14 -2.08 -11.99
C HIS A 134 2.91 -0.77 -11.76
N ASP A 135 2.80 0.19 -12.66
CA ASP A 135 3.46 1.49 -12.53
C ASP A 135 2.94 2.31 -11.35
N VAL A 136 1.64 2.21 -11.05
CA VAL A 136 1.02 2.85 -9.89
C VAL A 136 1.50 2.21 -8.59
N ILE A 137 1.53 0.86 -8.52
CA ILE A 137 2.09 0.12 -7.38
C ILE A 137 3.54 0.56 -7.16
N LEU A 138 4.35 0.52 -8.20
CA LEU A 138 5.77 0.85 -8.14
C LEU A 138 5.98 2.29 -7.63
N SER A 139 5.22 3.24 -8.16
CA SER A 139 5.29 4.65 -7.73
C SER A 139 4.93 4.80 -6.25
N ALA A 140 3.85 4.17 -5.80
CA ALA A 140 3.40 4.26 -4.42
C ALA A 140 4.37 3.59 -3.44
N VAL A 141 4.86 2.39 -3.76
CA VAL A 141 5.88 1.67 -2.97
C VAL A 141 7.16 2.49 -2.86
N SER A 142 7.62 3.07 -3.98
CA SER A 142 8.81 3.92 -4.00
C SER A 142 8.67 5.14 -3.08
N GLN A 143 7.51 5.80 -3.11
CA GLN A 143 7.24 6.95 -2.23
C GLN A 143 7.27 6.57 -0.74
N LEU A 144 6.71 5.41 -0.37
CA LEU A 144 6.75 4.92 1.00
C LEU A 144 8.18 4.62 1.46
N LEU A 145 8.98 3.97 0.61
CA LEU A 145 10.39 3.70 0.90
C LEU A 145 11.21 4.99 1.04
N VAL A 146 11.05 5.95 0.13
CA VAL A 146 11.74 7.25 0.20
C VAL A 146 11.40 7.97 1.51
N ARG A 147 10.13 8.01 1.91
CA ARG A 147 9.71 8.62 3.19
C ARG A 147 10.30 7.91 4.39
N HIS A 148 10.32 6.58 4.37
CA HIS A 148 10.94 5.77 5.42
C HIS A 148 12.42 6.11 5.60
N PHE A 149 13.18 6.10 4.51
CA PHE A 149 14.62 6.38 4.58
C PHE A 149 14.92 7.85 4.91
N SER A 150 14.10 8.79 4.43
CA SER A 150 14.21 10.21 4.81
C SER A 150 14.05 10.39 6.32
N GLU A 151 13.11 9.67 6.94
CA GLU A 151 12.89 9.72 8.38
C GLU A 151 14.04 9.07 9.16
N ILE A 152 14.61 7.96 8.67
CA ILE A 152 15.81 7.36 9.25
C ILE A 152 16.98 8.35 9.24
N VAL A 153 17.20 9.03 8.11
CA VAL A 153 18.26 10.05 7.98
C VAL A 153 18.00 11.20 8.96
N ARG A 154 16.76 11.70 9.03
CA ARG A 154 16.36 12.74 10.00
C ARG A 154 16.67 12.33 11.44
N LEU A 155 16.31 11.11 11.83
CA LEU A 155 16.56 10.59 13.19
C LEU A 155 18.06 10.42 13.47
N ARG A 156 18.83 9.97 12.48
CA ARG A 156 20.29 9.85 12.58
C ARG A 156 20.93 11.23 12.78
N ASP A 157 20.56 12.20 11.97
CA ASP A 157 21.13 13.55 12.02
C ASP A 157 20.78 14.23 13.36
N GLN A 158 19.53 14.08 13.83
CA GLN A 158 19.15 14.52 15.19
C GLN A 158 19.96 13.86 16.30
N ARG A 159 20.34 12.58 16.14
CA ARG A 159 21.18 11.88 17.12
C ARG A 159 22.62 12.40 17.08
N ILE A 160 23.16 12.65 15.89
CA ILE A 160 24.50 13.23 15.69
C ILE A 160 24.55 14.64 16.28
N ASP A 161 23.55 15.47 16.03
CA ASP A 161 23.45 16.84 16.57
C ASP A 161 23.41 16.83 18.10
N LYS A 162 22.65 15.92 18.71
CA LYS A 162 22.65 15.74 20.17
C LYS A 162 24.03 15.34 20.69
N LEU A 163 24.71 14.40 20.03
CA LEU A 163 26.03 13.94 20.43
C LEU A 163 27.10 15.03 20.30
N THR A 164 27.09 15.79 19.21
CA THR A 164 28.01 16.92 18.98
C THR A 164 27.76 18.05 19.97
N THR A 165 26.49 18.38 20.23
CA THR A 165 26.12 19.36 21.27
C THR A 165 26.64 18.93 22.64
N ILE A 166 26.49 17.65 23.00
CA ILE A 166 27.04 17.09 24.25
C ILE A 166 28.57 17.21 24.29
N GLN A 167 29.26 16.92 23.18
CA GLN A 167 30.72 17.04 23.11
C GLN A 167 31.20 18.49 23.27
N LEU A 168 30.58 19.44 22.57
CA LEU A 168 30.90 20.87 22.67
C LEU A 168 30.67 21.41 24.09
N ILE A 169 29.56 21.01 24.73
CA ILE A 169 29.28 21.38 26.13
C ILE A 169 30.36 20.80 27.07
N LYS A 170 30.77 19.55 26.86
CA LYS A 170 31.85 18.93 27.66
C LYS A 170 33.18 19.66 27.49
N GLU A 171 33.53 20.07 26.27
CA GLU A 171 34.75 20.83 26.00
C GLU A 171 34.70 22.23 26.61
N LEU A 172 33.57 22.93 26.49
CA LEU A 172 33.36 24.23 27.14
C LEU A 172 33.46 24.13 28.67
N ASN A 173 32.86 23.11 29.29
CA ASN A 173 32.95 22.92 30.74
C ASN A 173 34.37 22.58 31.21
N LYS A 174 35.11 21.77 30.43
CA LYS A 174 36.54 21.53 30.66
C LYS A 174 37.36 22.82 30.56
N SER A 175 37.08 23.67 29.57
CA SER A 175 37.77 24.96 29.39
C SER A 175 37.48 25.97 30.51
N LYS A 176 36.30 25.88 31.14
CA LYS A 176 35.86 26.74 32.26
C LYS A 176 36.20 26.16 33.65
N GLY A 177 36.87 25.01 33.74
CA GLY A 177 37.27 24.40 35.01
C GLY A 177 36.12 23.81 35.85
N GLY A 178 34.92 23.62 35.27
CA GLY A 178 33.74 23.16 36.00
C GLY A 178 33.48 21.65 35.88
N THR A 179 33.41 20.95 37.02
CA THR A 179 33.04 19.53 37.13
C THR A 179 31.51 19.30 37.20
N GLY A 180 30.73 20.11 36.51
CA GLY A 180 29.26 20.01 36.52
C GLY A 180 28.75 18.93 35.55
N SER A 181 28.11 17.89 36.09
CA SER A 181 27.29 16.94 35.32
C SER A 181 25.98 17.61 34.92
N LEU A 182 25.67 17.62 33.62
CA LEU A 182 24.37 18.08 33.12
C LEU A 182 23.58 16.86 32.62
N ALA A 183 22.59 16.46 33.42
CA ALA A 183 21.54 15.55 33.00
C ALA A 183 20.64 16.29 32.00
N PHE A 184 20.88 16.08 30.71
CA PHE A 184 19.96 16.51 29.67
C PHE A 184 18.77 15.54 29.70
N SER A 185 17.65 15.94 30.30
CA SER A 185 16.36 15.26 30.15
C SER A 185 15.86 15.48 28.72
N GLY A 186 16.45 14.73 27.79
CA GLY A 186 16.04 14.67 26.40
C GLY A 186 14.72 13.92 26.20
N GLU A 187 13.73 14.11 27.07
CA GLU A 187 12.35 13.75 26.75
C GLU A 187 11.72 14.93 26.02
N ILE A 188 12.04 15.05 24.72
CA ILE A 188 11.06 15.60 23.79
C ILE A 188 9.99 14.51 23.69
N GLY A 189 9.11 14.48 24.69
CA GLY A 189 7.89 13.72 24.64
C GLY A 189 7.06 14.31 23.51
N HIS A 190 7.20 13.74 22.30
CA HIS A 190 6.16 13.80 21.28
C HIS A 190 4.95 12.98 21.78
N LYS A 191 4.35 13.44 22.90
CA LYS A 191 3.10 12.88 23.40
C LYS A 191 1.98 13.44 22.53
N HIS A 192 1.38 12.52 21.78
CA HIS A 192 0.08 12.66 21.11
C HIS A 192 0.01 13.44 19.80
N ASP A 193 0.74 12.99 18.79
CA ASP A 193 0.24 13.15 17.42
C ASP A 193 -0.08 11.75 16.87
N GLU A 194 -1.36 11.35 17.00
CA GLU A 194 -1.86 10.02 16.63
C GLU A 194 -1.58 9.65 15.16
N TYR A 195 -1.26 10.63 14.31
CA TYR A 195 -0.97 10.45 12.89
C TYR A 195 0.52 10.43 12.55
N ARG A 196 1.41 10.80 13.48
CA ARG A 196 2.79 11.22 13.16
C ARG A 196 3.88 10.15 13.29
N HIS A 197 3.56 8.94 13.74
CA HIS A 197 4.57 7.88 13.96
C HIS A 197 4.34 6.63 13.11
N LYS A 198 4.03 6.80 11.82
CA LYS A 198 4.06 5.67 10.86
C LYS A 198 5.47 5.36 10.38
N PHE A 199 6.32 6.38 10.37
CA PHE A 199 7.72 6.25 10.01
C PHE A 199 8.58 6.41 11.27
N PRO A 200 9.69 5.67 11.39
CA PRO A 200 10.12 4.60 10.49
C PRO A 200 9.16 3.39 10.51
N LEU A 201 8.96 2.76 9.34
CA LEU A 201 8.15 1.55 9.22
C LEU A 201 8.85 0.38 9.92
N SER A 202 8.07 -0.65 10.28
CA SER A 202 8.65 -1.89 10.82
C SER A 202 9.59 -2.55 9.79
N PRO A 203 10.68 -3.22 10.23
CA PRO A 203 11.58 -3.93 9.32
C PRO A 203 10.87 -4.93 8.41
N ARG A 204 9.83 -5.59 8.93
CA ARG A 204 8.99 -6.53 8.17
C ARG A 204 8.32 -5.86 6.97
N HIS A 205 7.74 -4.67 7.13
CA HIS A 205 7.09 -3.97 6.02
C HIS A 205 8.09 -3.36 5.06
N VAL A 206 9.22 -2.84 5.56
CA VAL A 206 10.30 -2.35 4.70
C VAL A 206 10.82 -3.47 3.81
N PHE A 207 11.00 -4.67 4.37
CA PHE A 207 11.38 -5.86 3.62
C PHE A 207 10.33 -6.23 2.57
N LEU A 208 9.05 -6.21 2.92
CA LEU A 208 7.97 -6.47 1.96
C LEU A 208 7.99 -5.45 0.80
N LEU A 209 8.08 -4.16 1.10
CA LEU A 209 8.13 -3.09 0.11
C LEU A 209 9.36 -3.24 -0.80
N TYR A 210 10.52 -3.56 -0.23
CA TYR A 210 11.73 -3.84 -1.01
C TYR A 210 11.58 -5.08 -1.90
N ARG A 211 10.99 -6.17 -1.40
CA ARG A 211 10.75 -7.39 -2.19
C ARG A 211 9.82 -7.12 -3.37
N ILE A 212 8.81 -6.27 -3.19
CA ILE A 212 7.94 -5.83 -4.28
C ILE A 212 8.74 -5.02 -5.31
N LEU A 213 9.57 -4.08 -4.86
CA LEU A 213 10.45 -3.31 -5.75
C LEU A 213 11.43 -4.22 -6.53
N GLU A 214 12.07 -5.16 -5.84
CA GLU A 214 12.97 -6.18 -6.41
C GLU A 214 12.24 -7.09 -7.41
N HIS A 215 10.98 -7.44 -7.17
CA HIS A 215 10.19 -8.20 -8.14
C HIS A 215 10.03 -7.46 -9.47
N TYR A 216 9.83 -6.14 -9.42
CA TYR A 216 9.64 -5.33 -10.63
C TYR A 216 10.91 -5.10 -11.44
N THR A 217 12.11 -5.29 -10.87
CA THR A 217 13.37 -5.25 -11.66
C THR A 217 13.51 -6.44 -12.61
N PHE A 218 12.70 -7.49 -12.42
CA PHE A 218 12.58 -8.62 -13.33
C PHE A 218 11.24 -8.64 -14.09
N SER A 219 10.49 -7.52 -14.06
CA SER A 219 9.21 -7.39 -14.75
C SER A 219 9.36 -7.68 -16.24
N ALA A 220 8.39 -8.38 -16.83
CA ALA A 220 8.31 -8.58 -18.27
C ALA A 220 8.10 -7.26 -19.05
N TRP A 221 7.64 -6.21 -18.37
CA TRP A 221 7.40 -4.88 -18.92
C TRP A 221 8.65 -3.99 -18.79
N PRO A 222 9.25 -3.51 -19.91
CA PRO A 222 10.47 -2.70 -19.89
C PRO A 222 10.33 -1.41 -19.06
N ASP A 223 9.27 -0.65 -19.25
CA ASP A 223 9.09 0.66 -18.58
C ASP A 223 9.05 0.51 -17.04
N SER A 224 8.26 -0.45 -16.55
CA SER A 224 8.20 -0.75 -15.11
C SER A 224 9.54 -1.24 -14.57
N ARG A 225 10.32 -1.97 -15.39
CA ARG A 225 11.65 -2.47 -15.04
C ARG A 225 12.65 -1.33 -14.89
N GLU A 226 12.74 -0.45 -15.87
CA GLU A 226 13.64 0.70 -15.88
C GLU A 226 13.33 1.65 -14.72
N LYS A 227 12.04 1.89 -14.46
CA LYS A 227 11.61 2.68 -13.31
C LYS A 227 12.00 2.04 -11.98
N ALA A 228 11.85 0.72 -11.83
CA ALA A 228 12.25 0.02 -10.62
C ALA A 228 13.77 0.11 -10.40
N LEU A 229 14.57 -0.10 -11.45
CA LEU A 229 16.02 0.06 -11.40
C LEU A 229 16.45 1.49 -11.03
N SER A 230 15.81 2.50 -11.63
CA SER A 230 16.07 3.91 -11.32
C SER A 230 15.79 4.22 -9.84
N VAL A 231 14.67 3.72 -9.30
CA VAL A 231 14.33 3.92 -7.88
C VAL A 231 15.34 3.24 -6.96
N VAL A 232 15.74 2.01 -7.26
CA VAL A 232 16.77 1.28 -6.48
C VAL A 232 18.08 2.07 -6.46
N ASN A 233 18.56 2.50 -7.63
CA ASN A 233 19.81 3.26 -7.75
C ASN A 233 19.75 4.58 -6.98
N ASN A 234 18.63 5.29 -7.06
CA ASN A 234 18.43 6.54 -6.33
C ASN A 234 18.45 6.33 -4.81
N LEU A 235 17.75 5.30 -4.31
CA LEU A 235 17.71 4.97 -2.89
C LEU A 235 19.09 4.53 -2.37
N GLU A 236 19.80 3.68 -3.11
CA GLU A 236 21.15 3.24 -2.73
C GLU A 236 22.16 4.40 -2.74
N SER A 237 22.04 5.32 -3.71
CA SER A 237 22.84 6.54 -3.77
C SER A 237 22.62 7.44 -2.54
N GLN A 238 21.35 7.67 -2.16
CA GLN A 238 21.00 8.47 -0.99
C GLN A 238 21.48 7.84 0.33
N LEU A 239 21.39 6.52 0.45
CA LEU A 239 21.81 5.78 1.62
C LEU A 239 23.32 5.53 1.67
N LYS A 240 24.04 5.75 0.56
CA LYS A 240 25.45 5.39 0.38
C LYS A 240 25.74 3.94 0.77
N THR A 241 24.76 3.06 0.61
CA THR A 241 24.79 1.66 1.05
C THR A 241 23.80 0.86 0.23
N SER A 242 24.14 -0.39 -0.09
CA SER A 242 23.22 -1.26 -0.83
C SER A 242 22.00 -1.60 0.02
N LEU A 243 20.80 -1.50 -0.58
CA LEU A 243 19.53 -1.85 0.07
C LEU A 243 19.51 -3.31 0.51
N LYS A 244 20.13 -4.20 -0.27
CA LYS A 244 20.25 -5.63 0.06
C LYS A 244 21.02 -5.87 1.36
N SER A 245 22.03 -5.04 1.64
CA SER A 245 22.85 -5.13 2.86
C SER A 245 22.13 -4.62 4.11
N LEU A 246 21.24 -3.64 3.97
CA LEU A 246 20.45 -3.08 5.08
C LEU A 246 19.39 -4.05 5.58
N ILE A 247 18.86 -4.87 4.68
CA ILE A 247 17.80 -5.85 4.96
C ILE A 247 18.35 -7.13 5.61
N ILE A 248 19.56 -7.56 5.24
CA ILE A 248 20.18 -8.75 5.86
C ILE A 248 20.46 -8.48 7.34
N LYS A 249 20.87 -7.26 7.70
CA LYS A 249 21.09 -6.88 9.10
C LYS A 249 19.84 -6.93 9.98
N THR A 250 18.65 -6.69 9.40
CA THR A 250 17.37 -6.77 10.15
C THR A 250 16.83 -8.17 10.36
N LYS A 251 17.50 -9.22 9.85
CA LYS A 251 17.10 -10.62 10.05
C LYS A 251 17.79 -11.29 11.24
N ASP A 252 18.89 -10.70 11.71
CA ASP A 252 19.76 -11.24 12.75
C ASP A 252 19.56 -10.54 14.12
N GLU A 253 18.53 -9.69 14.23
CA GLU A 253 18.00 -9.10 15.49
C GLU A 253 16.58 -9.61 15.75
#